data_AF-A0A7X7TBL1-F1
#
_entry.id   AF-A0A7X7TBL1-F1
#
_cell.length_a   1.000
_cell.length_b   1.000
_cell.length_c   1.000
_cell.angle_alpha   90.00
_cell.angle_beta   90.00
_cell.angle_gamma   90.00
#
_symmetry.space_group_name_H-M   'P 1'
#
loop_
_entity.id
_entity.type
_entity.pdbx_description
1 polymer ?
#
loop_
_entity_poly.entity_id
_entity_poly.type
_entity_poly.pdbx_seq_one_letter_code
_entity_poly.pdbx_strand_id
1 'polypeptide(L)'
;MKIDLHIACLLAMTVPFVSSASLFGDETKPQPPAPKVISRGEAAGTYQAFTDICRLSNGDLMCVFYAGYGHVSLPKKGWPKGGRICSVRSTDEGKTWTPPQVVYDSPLDDRDPHIAQMRDGTVVCSFFTYETSEGQPARCATALVVSQDGGKSWPSEHRVIAQDWPSSAPVRELPDGMRILGVYREDGDTAYGGIIRSTDAGKTWSE
;
A
#
# COMPACT_ATOMS: atom_id res chain seq x y z
N MET A 1 -20.84 -39.36 -18.21
CA MET A 1 -21.43 -40.66 -17.88
C MET A 1 -21.77 -40.65 -16.39
N LYS A 2 -23.02 -40.32 -16.06
CA LYS A 2 -23.55 -40.36 -14.69
C LYS A 2 -24.12 -41.76 -14.48
N ILE A 3 -23.77 -42.41 -13.37
CA ILE A 3 -24.33 -43.70 -12.98
C ILE A 3 -25.41 -43.41 -11.94
N ASP A 4 -26.65 -43.70 -12.29
CA ASP A 4 -27.75 -43.93 -11.36
C ASP A 4 -27.72 -45.39 -10.90
N LEU A 5 -27.98 -45.64 -9.61
CA LEU A 5 -28.46 -46.94 -9.16
C LEU A 5 -29.54 -46.75 -8.08
N HIS A 6 -30.73 -47.26 -8.39
CA HIS A 6 -31.94 -47.34 -7.59
C HIS A 6 -31.84 -48.37 -6.45
N ILE A 7 -32.71 -48.25 -5.44
CA ILE A 7 -33.52 -49.31 -4.74
C ILE A 7 -34.23 -48.57 -3.55
N ALA A 8 -35.53 -48.24 -3.58
CA ALA A 8 -36.79 -49.00 -3.48
C ALA A 8 -37.43 -49.04 -2.07
N CYS A 9 -38.63 -48.43 -2.00
CA CYS A 9 -39.82 -48.68 -1.16
C CYS A 9 -39.74 -48.94 0.36
N LEU A 10 -40.50 -48.13 1.13
CA LEU A 10 -41.61 -48.63 1.97
C LEU A 10 -42.60 -47.50 2.34
N LEU A 11 -43.91 -47.78 2.28
CA LEU A 11 -45.00 -46.91 2.74
C LEU A 11 -45.03 -46.79 4.27
N ALA A 12 -45.33 -45.59 4.79
CA ALA A 12 -45.97 -45.40 6.09
C ALA A 12 -46.84 -44.12 6.09
N MET A 13 -47.93 -44.20 6.85
CA MET A 13 -49.11 -43.34 6.80
C MET A 13 -48.93 -41.95 7.44
N THR A 14 -49.73 -41.01 6.92
CA THR A 14 -50.10 -39.64 7.33
C THR A 14 -49.92 -39.19 8.79
N VAL A 15 -49.30 -38.01 8.95
CA VAL A 15 -49.65 -36.97 9.94
C VAL A 15 -49.46 -35.60 9.26
N PRO A 16 -50.41 -34.64 9.32
CA PRO A 16 -50.20 -33.32 8.73
C PRO A 16 -49.19 -32.55 9.59
N PHE A 17 -48.00 -32.30 9.04
CA PHE A 17 -47.04 -31.40 9.66
C PHE A 17 -47.55 -29.97 9.44
N VAL A 18 -47.96 -29.31 10.52
CA VAL A 18 -48.19 -27.87 10.53
C VAL A 18 -46.83 -27.23 10.24
N SER A 19 -46.67 -26.63 9.06
CA SER A 19 -45.52 -25.78 8.77
C SER A 19 -45.63 -24.57 9.68
N SER A 20 -44.91 -24.57 10.80
CA SER A 20 -44.60 -23.36 11.51
C SER A 20 -43.86 -22.46 10.53
N ALA A 21 -44.48 -21.36 10.14
CA ALA A 21 -43.80 -20.27 9.48
C ALA A 21 -42.54 -19.98 10.30
N SER A 22 -41.38 -20.13 9.69
CA SER A 22 -40.12 -19.70 10.29
C SER A 22 -40.20 -18.19 10.48
N LEU A 23 -40.55 -17.78 11.69
CA LEU A 23 -40.27 -16.46 12.24
C LEU A 23 -38.78 -16.38 12.59
N PHE A 24 -37.94 -16.62 11.60
CA PHE A 24 -36.53 -16.26 11.67
C PHE A 24 -36.36 -15.16 10.65
N GLY A 25 -36.49 -13.92 11.14
CA GLY A 25 -36.05 -12.76 10.39
C GLY A 25 -34.63 -13.02 9.92
N ASP A 26 -34.40 -12.78 8.64
CA ASP A 26 -33.08 -12.74 8.04
C ASP A 26 -32.27 -11.71 8.83
N GLU A 27 -31.46 -12.18 9.79
CA GLU A 27 -30.50 -11.34 10.48
C GLU A 27 -29.47 -10.90 9.44
N THR A 28 -29.75 -9.79 8.77
CA THR A 28 -28.84 -9.17 7.83
C THR A 28 -27.57 -8.83 8.61
N LYS A 29 -26.50 -9.62 8.42
CA LYS A 29 -25.19 -9.32 9.00
C LYS A 29 -24.84 -7.85 8.71
N PRO A 30 -24.44 -7.07 9.73
CA PRO A 30 -24.04 -5.68 9.52
C PRO A 30 -22.97 -5.63 8.44
N GLN A 31 -23.23 -4.87 7.37
CA GLN A 31 -22.23 -4.66 6.33
C GLN A 31 -21.17 -3.68 6.86
N PRO A 32 -19.88 -3.91 6.56
CA PRO A 32 -18.86 -2.93 6.88
C PRO A 32 -19.19 -1.59 6.19
N PRO A 33 -18.88 -0.45 6.83
CA PRO A 33 -19.12 0.85 6.23
C PRO A 33 -18.34 1.00 4.93
N ALA A 34 -18.92 1.70 3.96
CA ALA A 34 -18.21 2.05 2.73
C ALA A 34 -17.00 2.93 3.05
N PRO A 35 -15.84 2.70 2.40
CA PRO A 35 -14.68 3.58 2.56
C PRO A 35 -14.98 5.01 2.08
N LYS A 36 -14.39 5.99 2.77
CA LYS A 36 -14.42 7.39 2.35
C LYS A 36 -13.33 7.65 1.30
N VAL A 37 -13.70 8.30 0.20
CA VAL A 37 -12.73 8.77 -0.79
C VAL A 37 -12.08 10.08 -0.31
N ILE A 38 -10.75 10.08 -0.17
CA ILE A 38 -9.99 11.20 0.41
C ILE A 38 -9.10 11.96 -0.59
N SER A 39 -8.97 11.47 -1.81
CA SER A 39 -8.10 12.06 -2.84
C SER A 39 -8.77 12.02 -4.22
N ARG A 40 -8.67 13.14 -4.94
CA ARG A 40 -9.13 13.34 -6.32
C ARG A 40 -8.28 14.43 -6.98
N GLY A 41 -8.19 14.42 -8.30
CA GLY A 41 -7.58 15.51 -9.07
C GLY A 41 -6.40 15.04 -9.93
N GLU A 42 -5.89 15.97 -10.74
CA GLU A 42 -4.87 15.70 -11.75
C GLU A 42 -3.57 15.13 -11.16
N ALA A 43 -3.11 15.68 -10.02
CA ALA A 43 -1.91 15.21 -9.35
C ALA A 43 -2.01 13.71 -8.97
N ALA A 44 -3.16 13.28 -8.45
CA ALA A 44 -3.41 11.92 -8.00
C ALA A 44 -3.67 10.92 -9.15
N GLY A 45 -3.87 11.40 -10.37
CA GLY A 45 -4.09 10.55 -11.52
C GLY A 45 -5.39 9.76 -11.52
N THR A 46 -5.47 8.81 -12.45
CA THR A 46 -6.66 7.97 -12.65
C THR A 46 -6.54 6.61 -11.96
N TYR A 47 -5.34 6.26 -11.47
CA TYR A 47 -5.07 5.05 -10.72
C TYR A 47 -4.35 5.40 -9.43
N GLN A 48 -4.96 5.04 -8.28
CA GLN A 48 -4.43 5.30 -6.95
C GLN A 48 -4.37 3.99 -6.16
N ALA A 49 -3.21 3.64 -5.61
CA ALA A 49 -2.99 2.35 -4.95
C ALA A 49 -1.92 2.42 -3.85
N PHE A 50 -1.74 1.30 -3.14
CA PHE A 50 -0.67 1.08 -2.16
C PHE A 50 -0.62 2.18 -1.10
N THR A 51 -1.78 2.46 -0.50
CA THR A 51 -1.93 3.53 0.47
C THR A 51 -1.31 3.15 1.81
N ASP A 52 -0.58 4.06 2.42
CA ASP A 52 -0.16 3.97 3.83
C ASP A 52 -0.46 5.29 4.56
N ILE A 53 -0.66 5.21 5.87
CA ILE A 53 -1.05 6.36 6.70
C ILE A 53 -0.28 6.40 8.01
N CYS A 54 0.27 7.57 8.32
CA CYS A 54 0.99 7.85 9.55
C CYS A 54 0.34 9.02 10.29
N ARG A 55 0.13 8.85 11.60
CA ARG A 55 -0.12 9.97 12.50
C ARG A 55 1.22 10.61 12.87
N LEU A 56 1.35 11.89 12.56
CA LEU A 56 2.52 12.68 12.90
C LEU A 56 2.43 13.20 14.35
N SER A 57 3.57 13.61 14.89
CA SER A 57 3.73 14.09 16.27
C SER A 57 2.95 15.37 16.56
N ASN A 58 2.62 16.15 15.53
CA ASN A 58 1.74 17.32 15.65
C ASN A 58 0.24 16.97 15.67
N GLY A 59 -0.11 15.69 15.58
CA GLY A 59 -1.49 15.18 15.58
C GLY A 59 -2.09 14.95 14.19
N ASP A 60 -1.49 15.54 13.13
CA ASP A 60 -1.99 15.38 11.77
C ASP A 60 -1.93 13.92 11.31
N LEU A 61 -2.85 13.54 10.42
CA LEU A 61 -2.76 12.31 9.65
C LEU A 61 -2.20 12.64 8.27
N MET A 62 -1.16 11.92 7.86
CA MET A 62 -0.61 11.99 6.51
C MET A 62 -0.78 10.62 5.84
N CYS A 63 -1.53 10.60 4.73
CA CYS A 63 -1.70 9.42 3.89
C CYS A 63 -0.87 9.60 2.62
N VAL A 64 -0.05 8.61 2.27
CA VAL A 64 0.70 8.54 1.01
C VAL A 64 0.11 7.46 0.12
N PHE A 65 0.24 7.62 -1.19
CA PHE A 65 -0.25 6.65 -2.16
C PHE A 65 0.46 6.80 -3.50
N TYR A 66 0.49 5.69 -4.23
CA TYR A 66 0.90 5.68 -5.63
C TYR A 66 -0.15 6.39 -6.48
N ALA A 67 0.29 7.29 -7.36
CA ALA A 67 -0.52 8.04 -8.29
C ALA A 67 -0.02 7.81 -9.71
N GLY A 68 -0.87 7.21 -10.55
CA GLY A 68 -0.52 6.89 -11.93
C GLY A 68 -1.75 6.76 -12.82
N TYR A 69 -1.60 6.04 -13.92
CA TYR A 69 -2.68 5.76 -14.87
C TYR A 69 -3.03 4.26 -14.98
N GLY A 70 -2.26 3.40 -14.34
CA GLY A 70 -2.49 1.96 -14.27
C GLY A 70 -1.66 1.35 -13.14
N HIS A 71 -1.70 0.02 -13.00
CA HIS A 71 -0.93 -0.67 -11.97
C HIS A 71 0.60 -0.51 -12.13
N VAL A 72 1.05 -0.29 -13.37
CA VAL A 72 2.40 0.15 -13.73
C VAL A 72 2.24 1.39 -14.62
N SER A 73 2.98 2.44 -14.34
CA SER A 73 2.94 3.68 -15.12
C SER A 73 4.36 4.05 -15.56
N LEU A 74 4.69 3.79 -16.82
CA LEU A 74 5.96 4.19 -17.43
C LEU A 74 5.82 5.58 -18.09
N PRO A 75 6.93 6.28 -18.35
CA PRO A 75 6.92 7.53 -19.10
C PRO A 75 6.10 7.47 -20.39
N LYS A 76 5.11 8.36 -20.52
CA LYS A 76 4.32 8.55 -21.75
C LYS A 76 3.77 9.97 -21.86
N LYS A 77 3.12 10.28 -22.98
CA LYS A 77 2.38 11.55 -23.13
C LYS A 77 1.32 11.70 -22.02
N GLY A 78 1.39 12.80 -21.26
CA GLY A 78 0.51 13.08 -20.12
C GLY A 78 1.04 12.59 -18.77
N TRP A 79 2.01 11.66 -18.78
CA TRP A 79 2.74 11.17 -17.61
C TRP A 79 4.21 10.99 -17.98
N PRO A 80 4.93 12.09 -18.27
CA PRO A 80 6.27 12.04 -18.88
C PRO A 80 7.33 11.41 -17.97
N LYS A 81 6.98 11.16 -16.71
CA LYS A 81 7.83 10.64 -15.67
C LYS A 81 7.40 9.26 -15.14
N GLY A 82 6.28 8.72 -15.60
CA GLY A 82 5.73 7.47 -15.06
C GLY A 82 4.85 7.71 -13.83
N GLY A 83 4.70 6.70 -12.98
CA GLY A 83 3.94 6.79 -11.73
C GLY A 83 4.73 7.49 -10.64
N ARG A 84 4.01 8.22 -9.79
CA ARG A 84 4.60 9.10 -8.77
C ARG A 84 3.98 8.85 -7.41
N ILE A 85 4.55 9.47 -6.38
CA ILE A 85 4.03 9.40 -5.01
C ILE A 85 3.30 10.70 -4.70
N CYS A 86 2.07 10.58 -4.22
CA CYS A 86 1.28 11.69 -3.70
C CYS A 86 0.94 11.49 -2.23
N SER A 87 0.55 12.59 -1.59
CA SER A 87 0.02 12.58 -0.24
C SER A 87 -1.22 13.45 -0.08
N VAL A 88 -2.02 13.15 0.93
CA VAL A 88 -3.07 14.01 1.45
C VAL A 88 -2.94 14.09 2.97
N ARG A 89 -3.36 15.23 3.54
CA ARG A 89 -3.24 15.50 4.97
C ARG A 89 -4.59 15.82 5.58
N SER A 90 -4.80 15.34 6.81
CA SER A 90 -5.92 15.72 7.66
C SER A 90 -5.41 16.29 8.97
N THR A 91 -6.01 17.38 9.41
CA THR A 91 -5.73 18.04 10.70
C THR A 91 -6.91 17.89 11.67
N ASP A 92 -7.88 17.04 11.33
CA ASP A 92 -9.18 16.92 12.01
C ASP A 92 -9.63 15.46 12.18
N GLU A 93 -8.67 14.57 12.43
CA GLU A 93 -8.92 13.13 12.69
C GLU A 93 -9.60 12.42 11.51
N GLY A 94 -9.22 12.77 10.27
CA GLY A 94 -9.69 12.13 9.03
C GLY A 94 -11.05 12.64 8.53
N LYS A 95 -11.63 13.68 9.16
CA LYS A 95 -12.92 14.26 8.76
C LYS A 95 -12.83 15.08 7.48
N THR A 96 -11.73 15.75 7.23
CA THR A 96 -11.44 16.43 5.95
C THR A 96 -9.98 16.20 5.55
N TRP A 97 -9.71 16.36 4.26
CA TRP A 97 -8.41 16.08 3.68
C TRP A 97 -8.03 17.18 2.70
N THR A 98 -6.75 17.54 2.67
CA THR A 98 -6.22 18.44 1.64
C THR A 98 -6.34 17.84 0.24
N PRO A 99 -6.31 18.65 -0.82
CA PRO A 99 -6.01 18.15 -2.16
C PRO A 99 -4.68 17.38 -2.19
N PRO A 100 -4.51 16.45 -3.14
CA PRO A 100 -3.29 15.67 -3.27
C PRO A 100 -2.08 16.55 -3.61
N GLN A 101 -0.97 16.32 -2.92
CA GLN A 101 0.33 16.96 -3.16
C GLN A 101 1.36 15.91 -3.54
N VAL A 102 2.18 16.21 -4.55
CA VAL A 102 3.27 15.33 -4.98
C VAL A 102 4.36 15.30 -3.89
N VAL A 103 4.72 14.09 -3.46
CA VAL A 103 5.83 13.82 -2.54
C VAL A 103 7.11 13.57 -3.33
N TYR A 104 7.01 12.79 -4.41
CA TYR A 104 8.15 12.42 -5.25
C TYR A 104 7.68 12.02 -6.65
N ASP A 105 8.44 12.37 -7.69
CA ASP A 105 8.10 12.20 -9.12
C ASP A 105 9.41 12.14 -9.94
N SER A 106 10.05 10.97 -9.91
CA SER A 106 11.25 10.66 -10.70
C SER A 106 10.88 10.26 -12.13
N PRO A 107 11.84 10.14 -13.06
CA PRO A 107 11.56 9.61 -14.41
C PRO A 107 11.19 8.11 -14.46
N LEU A 108 11.09 7.42 -13.32
CA LEU A 108 10.77 6.00 -13.18
C LEU A 108 9.36 5.82 -12.61
N ASP A 109 8.86 4.58 -12.58
CA ASP A 109 7.63 4.28 -11.85
C ASP A 109 7.93 4.19 -10.34
N ASP A 110 7.58 5.23 -9.57
CA ASP A 110 7.83 5.32 -8.13
C ASP A 110 6.67 4.66 -7.35
N ARG A 111 6.89 3.44 -6.83
CA ARG A 111 5.82 2.52 -6.41
C ARG A 111 5.78 2.23 -4.91
N ASP A 112 4.59 1.80 -4.47
CA ASP A 112 4.30 1.32 -3.13
C ASP A 112 4.90 2.20 -2.01
N PRO A 113 4.45 3.46 -1.89
CA PRO A 113 4.93 4.33 -0.84
C PRO A 113 4.39 3.93 0.53
N HIS A 114 5.26 3.95 1.52
CA HIS A 114 4.94 3.78 2.94
C HIS A 114 5.56 4.92 3.75
N ILE A 115 4.90 5.32 4.83
CA ILE A 115 5.21 6.56 5.55
C ILE A 115 5.36 6.30 7.05
N ALA A 116 6.42 6.83 7.65
CA ALA A 116 6.63 6.81 9.09
C ALA A 116 7.34 8.07 9.57
N GLN A 117 7.00 8.51 10.78
CA GLN A 117 7.77 9.53 11.48
C GLN A 117 8.63 8.87 12.57
N MET A 118 9.90 9.24 12.56
CA MET A 118 10.90 8.83 13.54
C MET A 118 10.79 9.70 14.80
N ARG A 119 11.38 9.28 15.92
CA ARG A 119 11.30 10.00 17.20
C ARG A 119 11.94 11.38 17.16
N ASP A 120 12.93 11.58 16.29
CA ASP A 120 13.58 12.88 16.06
C ASP A 120 12.73 13.85 15.21
N GLY A 121 11.53 13.45 14.80
CA GLY A 121 10.61 14.24 13.97
C GLY A 121 10.79 14.05 12.47
N THR A 122 11.85 13.35 12.04
CA THR A 122 12.10 13.01 10.64
C THR A 122 10.93 12.20 10.07
N VAL A 123 10.36 12.65 8.96
CA VAL A 123 9.32 11.90 8.23
C VAL A 123 9.98 11.17 7.06
N VAL A 124 9.86 9.85 7.00
CA VAL A 124 10.47 8.99 5.98
C VAL A 124 9.38 8.39 5.11
N CYS A 125 9.48 8.60 3.79
CA CYS A 125 8.70 7.87 2.81
C CYS A 125 9.60 6.81 2.16
N SER A 126 9.33 5.53 2.43
CA SER A 126 9.94 4.39 1.74
C SER A 126 9.10 4.00 0.54
N PHE A 127 9.74 3.60 -0.54
CA PHE A 127 9.10 3.17 -1.78
C PHE A 127 10.10 2.35 -2.59
N PHE A 128 9.71 1.82 -3.75
CA PHE A 128 10.67 1.29 -4.70
C PHE A 128 10.46 1.86 -6.10
N THR A 129 11.54 2.10 -6.81
CA THR A 129 11.48 2.46 -8.23
C THR A 129 11.31 1.20 -9.06
N TYR A 130 10.56 1.27 -10.16
CA TYR A 130 10.38 0.17 -11.10
C TYR A 130 10.64 0.63 -12.52
N GLU A 131 11.46 -0.13 -13.25
CA GLU A 131 11.78 0.11 -14.65
C GLU A 131 11.66 -1.21 -15.43
N THR A 132 11.03 -1.13 -16.61
CA THR A 132 11.00 -2.24 -17.55
C THR A 132 11.32 -1.75 -18.95
N SER A 133 12.00 -2.60 -19.72
CA SER A 133 12.22 -2.40 -21.14
C SER A 133 12.08 -3.72 -21.87
N GLU A 134 11.70 -3.65 -23.14
CA GLU A 134 11.44 -4.84 -23.95
C GLU A 134 12.70 -5.72 -24.04
N GLY A 135 12.55 -7.01 -23.74
CA GLY A 135 13.64 -7.97 -23.77
C GLY A 135 14.67 -7.85 -22.63
N GLN A 136 14.44 -7.00 -21.62
CA GLN A 136 15.28 -6.88 -20.45
C GLN A 136 14.51 -7.28 -19.17
N PRO A 137 15.19 -7.86 -18.17
CA PRO A 137 14.59 -8.04 -16.85
C PRO A 137 14.15 -6.70 -16.26
N ALA A 138 13.02 -6.73 -15.55
CA ALA A 138 12.59 -5.59 -14.76
C ALA A 138 13.64 -5.26 -13.70
N ARG A 139 13.88 -3.97 -13.47
CA ARG A 139 14.79 -3.48 -12.43
C ARG A 139 13.97 -2.79 -11.36
N CYS A 140 14.37 -3.00 -10.11
CA CYS A 140 13.77 -2.29 -9.00
C CYS A 140 14.80 -2.00 -7.92
N ALA A 141 14.54 -0.95 -7.14
CA ALA A 141 15.40 -0.58 -6.03
C ALA A 141 14.55 0.08 -4.95
N THR A 142 14.72 -0.35 -3.70
CA THR A 142 14.12 0.35 -2.55
C THR A 142 14.83 1.67 -2.34
N ALA A 143 14.03 2.72 -2.20
CA ALA A 143 14.43 4.10 -2.12
C ALA A 143 13.73 4.82 -0.96
N LEU A 144 14.37 5.88 -0.48
CA LEU A 144 13.81 6.78 0.53
C LEU A 144 13.84 8.23 0.05
N VAL A 145 12.78 8.97 0.38
CA VAL A 145 12.84 10.43 0.54
C VAL A 145 12.49 10.80 1.97
N VAL A 146 13.09 11.89 2.45
CA VAL A 146 13.03 12.27 3.86
C VAL A 146 12.68 13.75 3.99
N SER A 147 11.70 14.04 4.84
CA SER A 147 11.29 15.39 5.20
C SER A 147 11.72 15.72 6.63
N GLN A 148 12.20 16.95 6.83
CA GLN A 148 12.59 17.50 8.14
C GLN A 148 11.60 18.55 8.69
N ASP A 149 10.52 18.85 7.96
CA ASP A 149 9.56 19.92 8.29
C ASP A 149 8.13 19.41 8.52
N GLY A 150 8.00 18.14 8.93
CA GLY A 150 6.72 17.50 9.19
C GLY A 150 5.96 17.07 7.93
N GLY A 151 6.65 16.87 6.82
CA GLY A 151 6.10 16.38 5.54
C GLY A 151 5.55 17.50 4.67
N LYS A 152 6.06 18.72 4.81
CA LYS A 152 5.65 19.89 4.02
C LYS A 152 6.51 20.05 2.77
N SER A 153 7.79 19.67 2.83
CA SER A 153 8.68 19.66 1.69
C SER A 153 9.50 18.37 1.62
N TRP A 154 9.89 18.01 0.41
CA TRP A 154 10.61 16.78 0.09
C TRP A 154 11.76 17.08 -0.87
N PRO A 155 12.89 16.35 -0.79
CA PRO A 155 14.00 16.51 -1.73
C PRO A 155 13.59 16.06 -3.14
N SER A 156 14.25 16.62 -4.15
CA SER A 156 14.08 16.19 -5.55
C SER A 156 14.78 14.87 -5.87
N GLU A 157 15.72 14.46 -5.03
CA GLU A 157 16.49 13.23 -5.17
C GLU A 157 16.13 12.24 -4.07
N HIS A 158 15.98 10.98 -4.45
CA HIS A 158 15.85 9.87 -3.52
C HIS A 158 17.21 9.28 -3.18
N ARG A 159 17.25 8.48 -2.12
CA ARG A 159 18.39 7.63 -1.80
C ARG A 159 18.00 6.17 -1.98
N VAL A 160 18.69 5.47 -2.87
CA VAL A 160 18.61 4.01 -2.98
C VAL A 160 19.28 3.37 -1.76
N ILE A 161 18.60 2.41 -1.14
CA ILE A 161 19.09 1.70 0.05
C ILE A 161 19.18 0.18 -0.14
N ALA A 162 18.50 -0.39 -1.13
CA ALA A 162 18.65 -1.79 -1.51
C ALA A 162 18.32 -1.98 -3.00
N GLN A 163 19.28 -2.53 -3.75
CA GLN A 163 19.11 -2.86 -5.17
C GLN A 163 18.44 -4.22 -5.32
N ASP A 164 17.47 -4.35 -6.23
CA ASP A 164 16.74 -5.60 -6.55
C ASP A 164 15.95 -6.22 -5.38
N TRP A 165 15.77 -5.45 -4.32
CA TRP A 165 14.99 -5.80 -3.14
C TRP A 165 13.92 -4.71 -2.94
N PRO A 166 12.73 -4.83 -3.53
CA PRO A 166 11.62 -3.93 -3.27
C PRO A 166 11.16 -3.97 -1.81
N SER A 167 10.43 -2.95 -1.40
CA SER A 167 9.81 -2.85 -0.07
C SER A 167 8.35 -2.43 -0.20
N SER A 168 7.47 -3.09 0.54
CA SER A 168 6.09 -2.63 0.75
C SER A 168 5.82 -2.57 2.25
N ALA A 169 6.62 -1.75 2.94
CA ALA A 169 6.54 -1.53 4.37
C ALA A 169 7.10 -0.15 4.75
N PRO A 170 6.62 0.45 5.85
CA PRO A 170 7.23 1.65 6.41
C PRO A 170 8.50 1.32 7.19
N VAL A 171 9.43 2.28 7.25
CA VAL A 171 10.57 2.21 8.18
C VAL A 171 10.06 2.18 9.62
N ARG A 172 10.65 1.31 10.44
CA ARG A 172 10.39 1.24 11.89
C ARG A 172 11.64 1.61 12.67
N GLU A 173 11.46 2.43 13.69
CA GLU A 173 12.51 2.76 14.64
C GLU A 173 12.36 1.90 15.89
N LEU A 174 13.44 1.21 16.27
CA LEU A 174 13.53 0.39 17.47
C LEU A 174 13.84 1.24 18.71
N PRO A 175 13.62 0.72 19.93
CA PRO A 175 13.85 1.49 21.16
C PRO A 175 15.26 2.08 21.29
N ASP A 176 16.28 1.40 20.78
CA ASP A 176 17.69 1.81 20.79
C ASP A 176 18.04 2.84 19.69
N GLY A 177 17.10 3.19 18.82
CA GLY A 177 17.32 4.14 17.71
C GLY A 177 17.72 3.49 16.40
N MET A 178 17.92 2.17 16.36
CA MET A 178 18.10 1.45 15.11
C MET A 178 16.84 1.58 14.24
N ARG A 179 17.03 1.84 12.95
CA ARG A 179 15.94 1.81 11.97
C ARG A 179 16.00 0.51 11.20
N ILE A 180 14.85 -0.12 10.98
CA ILE A 180 14.72 -1.35 10.22
C ILE A 180 13.66 -1.18 9.13
N LEU A 181 13.85 -1.89 8.02
CA LEU A 181 12.89 -1.94 6.91
C LEU A 181 12.79 -3.37 6.40
N GLY A 182 11.55 -3.84 6.22
CA GLY A 182 11.27 -5.10 5.55
C GLY A 182 11.43 -4.95 4.04
N VAL A 183 12.14 -5.88 3.44
CA VAL A 183 12.33 -5.98 1.98
C VAL A 183 11.97 -7.40 1.53
N TYR A 184 11.75 -7.58 0.23
CA TYR A 184 11.52 -8.90 -0.34
C TYR A 184 12.17 -8.99 -1.71
N ARG A 185 12.38 -10.20 -2.21
CA ARG A 185 12.78 -10.45 -3.60
C ARG A 185 12.35 -11.81 -4.06
N GLU A 186 12.33 -11.99 -5.37
CA GLU A 186 12.15 -13.26 -6.04
C GLU A 186 13.47 -13.66 -6.74
N ASP A 187 13.75 -14.95 -6.79
CA ASP A 187 14.90 -15.55 -7.45
C ASP A 187 14.44 -16.86 -8.12
N GLY A 188 14.12 -16.77 -9.41
CA GLY A 188 13.48 -17.85 -10.16
C GLY A 188 12.13 -18.25 -9.52
N ASP A 189 12.01 -19.52 -9.13
CA ASP A 189 10.79 -20.06 -8.51
C ASP A 189 10.73 -19.88 -6.98
N THR A 190 11.69 -19.17 -6.38
CA THR A 190 11.77 -18.95 -4.93
C THR A 190 11.59 -17.47 -4.58
N ALA A 191 10.92 -17.19 -3.46
CA ALA A 191 10.77 -15.85 -2.92
C ALA A 191 11.33 -15.76 -1.50
N TYR A 192 11.86 -14.59 -1.14
CA TYR A 192 12.48 -14.33 0.16
C TYR A 192 11.94 -13.04 0.76
N GLY A 193 11.60 -13.09 2.05
CA GLY A 193 11.50 -11.90 2.89
C GLY A 193 12.85 -11.62 3.57
N GLY A 194 13.18 -10.35 3.72
CA GLY A 194 14.42 -9.89 4.35
C GLY A 194 14.21 -8.63 5.18
N ILE A 195 15.25 -8.23 5.88
CA ILE A 195 15.33 -6.95 6.56
C ILE A 195 16.64 -6.27 6.18
N ILE A 196 16.60 -4.94 6.14
CA ILE A 196 17.79 -4.10 6.17
C ILE A 196 17.69 -3.15 7.36
N ARG A 197 18.82 -2.74 7.90
CA ARG A 197 18.92 -1.91 9.09
C ARG A 197 19.85 -0.73 8.90
N SER A 198 19.64 0.27 9.73
CA SER A 198 20.50 1.44 9.85
C SER A 198 20.73 1.76 11.32
N THR A 199 22.01 1.97 11.68
CA THR A 199 22.46 2.33 13.02
C THR A 199 22.88 3.80 13.13
N ASP A 200 22.74 4.57 12.04
CA ASP A 200 23.23 5.95 11.92
C ASP A 200 22.11 6.94 11.57
N ALA A 201 20.93 6.73 12.17
CA ALA A 201 19.72 7.51 11.92
C ALA A 201 19.29 7.50 10.44
N GLY A 202 19.39 6.34 9.80
CA GLY A 202 18.95 6.13 8.43
C GLY A 202 19.88 6.72 7.39
N LYS A 203 21.14 7.07 7.69
CA LYS A 203 22.06 7.65 6.70
C LYS A 203 22.60 6.58 5.76
N THR A 204 22.97 5.42 6.30
CA THR A 204 23.39 4.21 5.58
C THR A 204 22.55 3.00 6.00
N TRP A 205 22.48 1.99 5.13
CA TRP A 205 21.69 0.78 5.34
C TRP A 205 22.49 -0.46 4.95
N SER A 206 22.36 -1.53 5.72
CA SER A 206 23.01 -2.83 5.49
C SER A 206 22.16 -3.98 6.03
N GLU A 207 22.60 -5.22 5.80
CA GLU A 207 22.13 -6.39 6.56
C GLU A 207 22.36 -6.26 8.06
#